data_AF-A0A5N7WD85-F1
#
_entry.id   AF-A0A5N7WD85-F1
#
_cell.length_a   1.000
_cell.length_b   1.000
_cell.length_c   1.000
_cell.angle_alpha   90.00
_cell.angle_beta   90.00
_cell.angle_gamma   90.00
#
_symmetry.space_group_name_H-M   'P 1'
#
loop_
_entity.id
_entity.type
_entity.pdbx_description
1 polymer ?
#
loop_
_entity_poly.entity_id
_entity_poly.type
_entity_poly.pdbx_seq_one_letter_code
_entity_poly.pdbx_strand_id
1 'polypeptide(L)'
;MSQHRFSLSLALAGVATAITLALPGMASAAYEHPANNEQGVSVHPDHFVSQKTRAQVKAETEAAIKQGGLSFGESSFPREIPRSGSSKTREQVIQELRDESPSEREARLQSISG
;
A
#
# COMPACT_ATOMS: atom_id res chain seq x y z
N MET A 1 22.40 18.07 64.81
CA MET A 1 22.59 16.86 63.98
C MET A 1 21.26 16.59 63.30
N SER A 2 21.21 16.89 62.00
CA SER A 2 20.09 16.63 61.08
C SER A 2 19.87 15.12 60.96
N GLN A 3 18.63 14.66 60.71
CA GLN A 3 18.26 13.94 59.49
C GLN A 3 16.75 13.65 59.50
N HIS A 4 16.06 14.33 58.58
CA HIS A 4 14.68 14.08 58.20
C HIS A 4 14.53 12.67 57.64
N ARG A 5 13.70 11.85 58.27
CA ARG A 5 13.28 10.56 57.72
C ARG A 5 12.17 10.80 56.70
N PHE A 6 12.56 11.33 55.55
CA PHE A 6 11.70 11.41 54.37
C PHE A 6 11.36 9.98 53.91
N SER A 7 10.10 9.62 54.09
CA SER A 7 9.25 8.83 53.18
C SER A 7 9.96 7.85 52.23
N LEU A 8 10.10 6.58 52.63
CA LEU A 8 10.49 5.48 51.74
C LEU A 8 9.33 4.96 50.87
N SER A 9 8.20 5.67 50.83
CA SER A 9 7.08 5.40 49.91
C SER A 9 7.34 5.89 48.48
N LEU A 10 8.53 6.40 48.16
CA LEU A 10 8.84 7.03 46.86
C LEU A 10 9.93 6.32 46.02
N ALA A 11 10.42 5.16 46.44
CA ALA A 11 11.48 4.44 45.72
C ALA A 11 10.96 3.29 44.82
N LEU A 12 9.71 3.33 44.34
CA LEU A 12 9.19 2.38 43.35
C LEU A 12 8.80 3.03 42.00
N ALA A 13 9.03 4.33 41.85
CA ALA A 13 8.83 5.05 40.60
C ALA A 13 10.18 5.21 39.89
N GLY A 14 10.66 4.17 39.21
CA GLY A 14 11.94 4.28 38.51
C GLY A 14 12.52 3.01 37.88
N VAL A 15 11.71 2.15 37.26
CA VAL A 15 12.24 1.19 36.25
C VAL A 15 11.24 1.09 35.10
N ALA A 16 11.05 2.20 34.41
CA ALA A 16 10.58 2.20 33.04
C ALA A 16 11.81 2.36 32.13
N THR A 17 11.78 1.68 30.98
CA THR A 17 12.58 1.94 29.78
C THR A 17 14.09 1.60 29.81
N ALA A 18 14.47 0.33 29.63
CA ALA A 18 15.79 -0.03 29.09
C ALA A 18 15.94 -1.48 28.53
N ILE A 19 14.91 -2.10 27.94
CA ILE A 19 15.06 -3.44 27.29
C ILE A 19 14.66 -3.45 25.80
N THR A 20 14.23 -2.33 25.22
CA THR A 20 13.77 -2.31 23.82
C THR A 20 14.86 -2.13 22.76
N LEU A 21 16.13 -1.95 23.14
CA LEU A 21 17.22 -1.62 22.18
C LEU A 21 18.13 -2.80 21.80
N ALA A 22 17.76 -4.04 22.11
CA ALA A 22 18.50 -5.23 21.67
C ALA A 22 17.67 -6.11 20.74
N LEU A 23 16.85 -5.51 19.86
CA LEU A 23 16.40 -6.27 18.68
C LEU A 23 17.61 -6.39 17.74
N PRO A 24 18.12 -7.60 17.46
CA PRO A 24 19.05 -7.76 16.36
C PRO A 24 18.35 -7.27 15.10
N GLY A 25 18.93 -6.26 14.46
CA GLY A 25 18.61 -5.92 13.09
C GLY A 25 18.93 -7.14 12.23
N MET A 26 17.91 -7.96 11.96
CA MET A 26 18.01 -9.04 10.99
C MET A 26 18.17 -8.35 9.64
N ALA A 27 19.42 -8.17 9.20
CA ALA A 27 19.73 -7.87 7.82
C ALA A 27 19.30 -9.10 7.00
N SER A 28 18.02 -9.18 6.68
CA SER A 28 17.52 -10.17 5.72
C SER A 28 17.97 -9.70 4.36
N ALA A 29 18.62 -10.59 3.61
CA ALA A 29 18.72 -10.38 2.17
C ALA A 29 17.30 -10.24 1.61
N ALA A 30 17.13 -9.39 0.59
CA ALA A 30 15.82 -9.16 0.02
C ALA A 30 15.31 -10.42 -0.67
N TYR A 31 14.02 -10.74 -0.51
CA TYR A 31 13.37 -11.84 -1.23
C TYR A 31 13.41 -11.62 -2.75
N GLU A 32 13.43 -10.35 -3.18
CA GLU A 32 13.46 -9.93 -4.57
C GLU A 32 14.68 -9.05 -4.83
N HIS A 33 15.36 -9.29 -5.95
CA HIS A 33 16.48 -8.47 -6.43
C HIS A 33 16.22 -8.02 -7.88
N PRO A 34 16.64 -6.81 -8.27
CA PRO A 34 16.59 -6.40 -9.67
C PRO A 34 17.40 -7.37 -10.55
N ALA A 35 16.78 -7.89 -11.61
CA ALA A 35 17.44 -8.73 -12.59
C ALA A 35 17.72 -7.94 -13.86
N ASN A 36 18.92 -8.09 -14.42
CA ASN A 36 19.29 -7.49 -15.71
C ASN A 36 18.84 -8.39 -16.88
N ASN A 37 17.54 -8.69 -16.92
CA ASN A 37 16.89 -9.48 -17.97
C ASN A 37 15.44 -9.01 -18.15
N GLU A 38 14.71 -9.59 -19.10
CA GLU A 38 13.33 -9.20 -19.42
C GLU A 38 12.33 -9.42 -18.28
N GLN A 39 12.65 -10.29 -17.31
CA GLN A 39 11.80 -10.49 -16.12
C GLN A 39 11.95 -9.36 -15.09
N GLY A 40 13.06 -8.60 -15.11
CA GLY A 40 13.31 -7.42 -14.27
C GLY A 40 13.52 -7.69 -12.77
N VAL A 41 13.10 -8.85 -12.26
CA VAL A 41 13.22 -9.25 -10.85
C VAL A 41 13.62 -10.73 -10.76
N SER A 42 14.59 -11.06 -9.90
CA SER A 42 14.90 -12.42 -9.47
C SER A 42 14.45 -12.66 -8.04
N VAL A 43 13.84 -13.83 -7.79
CA VAL A 43 13.34 -14.24 -6.48
C VAL A 43 14.33 -15.20 -5.82
N HIS A 44 14.64 -14.97 -4.55
CA HIS A 44 15.56 -15.79 -3.75
C HIS A 44 14.81 -16.32 -2.51
N PRO A 45 14.12 -17.48 -2.62
CA PRO A 45 13.31 -18.03 -1.53
C PRO A 45 14.10 -18.31 -0.26
N ASP A 46 15.38 -18.64 -0.38
CA ASP A 46 16.29 -18.89 0.76
C ASP A 46 16.50 -17.64 1.64
N HIS A 47 16.19 -16.44 1.12
CA HIS A 47 16.24 -15.20 1.89
C HIS A 47 14.98 -14.97 2.72
N PHE A 48 13.92 -15.76 2.53
CA PHE A 48 12.72 -15.65 3.33
C PHE A 48 12.92 -16.31 4.69
N VAL A 49 13.11 -15.48 5.72
CA VAL A 49 13.16 -15.92 7.12
C VAL A 49 11.88 -15.47 7.82
N SER A 50 11.01 -16.42 8.14
CA SER A 50 9.79 -16.13 8.89
C SER A 50 10.09 -15.85 10.36
N GLN A 51 9.65 -14.69 10.86
CA GLN A 51 9.81 -14.30 12.27
C GLN A 51 8.62 -14.71 13.15
N LYS A 52 7.50 -15.14 12.54
CA LYS A 52 6.25 -15.50 13.24
C LYS A 52 5.77 -16.86 12.76
N THR A 53 5.35 -17.69 13.69
CA THR A 53 4.67 -18.95 13.38
C THR A 53 3.32 -18.67 12.72
N ARG A 54 2.81 -19.64 11.94
CA ARG A 54 1.46 -19.57 11.35
C ARG A 54 0.38 -19.33 12.41
N ALA A 55 0.52 -19.90 13.61
CA ALA A 55 -0.42 -19.72 14.71
C ALA A 55 -0.43 -18.27 15.22
N GLN A 56 0.74 -17.65 15.38
CA GLN A 56 0.85 -16.25 15.79
C GLN A 56 0.24 -15.31 14.75
N VAL A 57 0.49 -15.53 13.45
CA VAL A 57 -0.11 -14.73 12.37
C VAL A 57 -1.64 -14.81 12.42
N LYS A 58 -2.21 -16.01 12.64
CA LYS A 58 -3.66 -16.18 12.79
C LYS A 58 -4.20 -15.41 13.99
N ALA A 59 -3.56 -15.53 15.15
CA ALA A 59 -3.98 -14.84 16.36
C ALA A 59 -3.95 -13.30 16.20
N GLU A 60 -2.90 -12.76 15.57
CA GLU A 60 -2.79 -11.32 15.28
C GLU A 60 -3.85 -10.86 14.28
N THR A 61 -4.11 -11.68 13.25
CA THR A 61 -5.16 -11.39 12.26
C THR A 61 -6.53 -11.35 12.93
N GLU A 62 -6.86 -12.34 13.78
CA GLU A 62 -8.12 -12.36 14.54
C GLU A 62 -8.25 -11.14 15.47
N ALA A 63 -7.16 -10.72 16.11
CA ALA A 63 -7.14 -9.53 16.94
C ALA A 63 -7.40 -8.25 16.11
N ALA A 64 -6.75 -8.12 14.96
CA ALA A 64 -6.95 -6.99 14.05
C ALA A 64 -8.38 -6.92 13.51
N ILE A 65 -9.00 -8.06 13.20
CA ILE A 65 -10.42 -8.14 12.80
C ILE A 65 -11.31 -7.60 13.92
N LYS A 66 -11.13 -8.07 15.16
CA LYS A 66 -11.93 -7.63 16.31
C LYS A 66 -11.78 -6.14 16.60
N GLN A 67 -10.62 -5.57 16.30
CA GLN A 67 -10.32 -4.15 16.47
C GLN A 67 -10.77 -3.28 15.27
N GLY A 68 -11.33 -3.88 14.21
CA GLY A 68 -11.68 -3.16 12.98
C GLY A 68 -10.47 -2.61 12.21
N GLY A 69 -9.28 -3.20 12.41
CA GLY A 69 -8.03 -2.76 11.79
C GLY A 69 -7.79 -3.32 10.38
N LEU A 70 -8.70 -4.16 9.86
CA LEU A 70 -8.65 -4.69 8.51
C LEU A 70 -9.79 -4.12 7.67
N SER A 71 -9.50 -3.76 6.43
CA SER A 71 -10.53 -3.48 5.41
C SER A 71 -10.74 -4.73 4.56
N PHE A 72 -12.01 -5.05 4.28
CA PHE A 72 -12.44 -6.17 3.44
C PHE A 72 -12.94 -5.69 2.08
N GLY A 73 -12.33 -4.65 1.52
CA GLY A 73 -12.69 -4.16 0.19
C GLY A 73 -13.87 -3.19 0.20
N GLU A 74 -14.13 -2.52 1.33
CA GLU A 74 -15.03 -1.36 1.40
C GLU A 74 -14.47 -0.12 0.69
N SER A 75 -13.23 -0.22 0.17
CA SER A 75 -12.78 0.72 -0.85
C SER A 75 -13.74 0.62 -2.03
N SER A 76 -14.39 1.74 -2.39
CA SER A 76 -15.23 1.87 -3.58
C SER A 76 -14.41 1.48 -4.82
N PHE A 77 -14.30 0.20 -5.16
CA PHE A 77 -13.54 -0.27 -6.31
C PHE A 77 -14.47 -0.84 -7.38
N PRO A 78 -14.32 -0.43 -8.64
CA PRO A 78 -13.41 0.61 -9.10
C PRO A 78 -13.79 1.97 -8.49
N ARG A 79 -12.77 2.75 -8.12
CA ARG A 79 -12.93 4.12 -7.65
C ARG A 79 -13.78 4.82 -8.69
N GLU A 80 -14.90 5.44 -8.29
CA GLU A 80 -15.71 6.21 -9.23
C GLU A 80 -14.79 7.26 -9.86
N ILE A 81 -14.32 6.99 -11.07
CA ILE A 81 -13.51 7.96 -11.81
C ILE A 81 -14.53 8.98 -12.27
N PRO A 82 -14.47 10.25 -11.80
CA PRO A 82 -15.33 11.27 -12.35
C PRO A 82 -15.15 11.25 -13.87
N ARG A 83 -16.26 11.13 -14.61
CA ARG A 83 -16.23 11.11 -16.07
C ARG A 83 -15.68 12.46 -16.55
N SER A 84 -14.37 12.57 -16.65
CA SER A 84 -13.66 13.71 -17.27
C SER A 84 -13.67 13.58 -18.80
N GLY A 85 -14.76 13.04 -19.36
CA GLY A 85 -14.96 12.84 -20.79
C GLY A 85 -15.91 13.89 -21.36
N SER A 86 -15.96 13.95 -22.68
CA SER A 86 -16.95 14.75 -23.42
C SER A 86 -18.36 14.52 -22.88
N SER A 87 -19.16 15.58 -22.77
CA SER A 87 -20.58 15.49 -22.43
C SER A 87 -21.43 14.85 -23.54
N LYS A 88 -20.81 14.52 -24.69
CA LYS A 88 -21.48 13.91 -25.84
C LYS A 88 -21.85 12.46 -25.53
N THR A 89 -23.09 12.08 -25.84
CA THR A 89 -23.50 10.67 -25.84
C THR A 89 -22.87 9.93 -27.02
N ARG A 90 -22.87 8.60 -26.97
CA ARG A 90 -22.39 7.77 -28.08
C ARG A 90 -23.14 8.07 -29.39
N GLU A 91 -24.44 8.29 -29.30
CA GLU A 91 -25.30 8.61 -30.43
C GLU A 91 -24.91 9.96 -31.06
N GLN A 92 -24.60 10.97 -30.25
CA GLN A 92 -24.15 12.28 -30.73
C GLN A 92 -22.79 12.19 -31.43
N VAL A 93 -21.86 11.39 -30.91
CA VAL A 93 -20.57 11.15 -31.57
C VAL A 93 -20.75 10.43 -32.91
N ILE A 94 -21.63 9.42 -32.97
CA ILE A 94 -21.92 8.70 -34.22
C ILE A 94 -22.55 9.65 -35.25
N GLN A 95 -23.44 10.54 -34.82
CA GLN A 95 -24.09 11.49 -35.71
C GLN A 95 -23.08 12.49 -36.29
N GLU A 96 -22.19 13.05 -35.47
CA GLU A 96 -21.09 13.92 -35.91
C GLU A 96 -20.19 13.24 -36.94
N LEU A 97 -19.84 11.96 -36.73
CA LEU A 97 -19.05 11.18 -37.69
C LEU A 97 -19.79 10.85 -39.00
N ARG A 98 -21.13 10.91 -39.00
CA ARG A 98 -21.94 10.73 -40.22
C ARG A 98 -22.12 12.03 -40.98
N ASP A 99 -22.24 13.13 -40.26
CA ASP A 99 -22.47 14.47 -40.81
C ASP A 99 -21.17 15.15 -41.25
N GLU A 100 -20.01 14.61 -40.89
CA GLU A 100 -18.70 15.13 -41.31
C GLU A 100 -18.55 15.18 -42.84
N SER A 101 -17.96 16.27 -43.35
CA SER A 101 -17.62 16.39 -44.76
C SER A 101 -16.42 15.49 -45.13
N PRO A 102 -16.26 15.12 -46.41
CA PRO A 102 -15.10 14.34 -46.85
C PRO A 102 -13.75 14.97 -46.47
N SER A 103 -13.62 16.30 -46.55
CA SER A 103 -12.39 17.02 -46.18
C SER A 103 -12.11 16.99 -44.68
N GLU A 104 -13.14 17.08 -43.84
CA GLU A 104 -12.99 16.98 -42.38
C GLU A 104 -12.61 15.55 -41.95
N ARG A 105 -13.23 14.55 -42.59
CA ARG A 105 -12.87 13.15 -42.42
C ARG A 105 -11.40 12.91 -42.79
N GLU A 106 -10.94 13.43 -43.92
CA GLU A 106 -9.54 13.30 -44.35
C GLU A 106 -8.59 13.96 -43.35
N ALA A 107 -8.86 15.19 -42.92
CA ALA A 107 -8.05 15.88 -41.91
C ALA A 107 -7.97 15.09 -40.59
N ARG A 108 -9.09 14.48 -40.16
CA ARG A 108 -9.13 13.60 -38.98
C ARG A 108 -8.33 12.31 -39.18
N LEU A 109 -8.37 11.70 -40.36
CA LEU A 109 -7.60 10.49 -40.64
C LEU A 109 -6.09 10.78 -40.69
N GLN A 110 -5.69 11.93 -41.25
CA GLN A 110 -4.30 12.39 -41.27
C GLN A 110 -3.77 12.68 -39.86
N SER A 111 -4.58 13.30 -38.99
CA SER A 111 -4.16 13.56 -37.60
C SER A 111 -4.01 12.30 -36.75
N ILE A 112 -4.69 11.21 -37.13
CA ILE A 112 -4.60 9.90 -36.46
C ILE A 112 -3.42 9.09 -37.01
N SER A 113 -3.03 9.27 -38.28
CA SER A 113 -2.05 8.37 -38.91
C SER A 113 -0.59 8.61 -38.49
N GLY A 114 -0.27 9.75 -37.86
CA GLY A 114 1.09 10.05 -37.35
C GLY A 114 2.09 10.38 -38.45
#